data_AF-A0A7X4CUW2-F1
#
_entry.id   AF-A0A7X4CUW2-F1
#
_cell.length_a   1.000
_cell.length_b   1.000
_cell.length_c   1.000
_cell.angle_alpha   90.00
_cell.angle_beta   90.00
_cell.angle_gamma   90.00
#
_symmetry.space_group_name_H-M   'P 1'
#
loop_
_entity.id
_entity.type
_entity.pdbx_description
1 polymer ?
#
loop_
_entity_poly.entity_id
_entity_poly.type
_entity_poly.pdbx_seq_one_letter_code
_entity_poly.pdbx_strand_id
1 'polypeptide(L)'
;MCEPCRENRRQAKRARRLERKAAGLCVKCAAPSDGKELCGPCAAEKGRRSKRSYEARREADRQRYSERRSLGICTSCGSPAGGAAECPSCREAARKRYESRRAAGVCVRCQAPTFDGAAQCAACSVARSERRDREAEYAARRQQYADRRARGKCVSCEAPSPGAARCEPCARKHAESSGTYRGIPVWDPQYTVVELATGAEHGPFDSEADVALCLAFAKLSRDEVEVIVDAPVTAQFTAPQW
;
A
#
# COMPACT_ATOMS: atom_id res chain seq x y z
N MET A 1 11.86 -14.58 -5.56
CA MET A 1 12.56 -15.02 -4.33
C MET A 1 14.02 -15.07 -4.73
N CYS A 2 14.86 -14.23 -4.12
CA CYS A 2 16.28 -14.10 -4.47
C CYS A 2 17.05 -15.41 -4.21
N GLU A 3 18.22 -15.61 -4.83
CA GLU A 3 18.97 -16.87 -4.65
C GLU A 3 19.47 -17.06 -3.20
N PRO A 4 20.05 -16.05 -2.51
CA PRO A 4 20.40 -16.18 -1.09
C PRO A 4 19.19 -16.55 -0.21
N CYS A 5 18.02 -16.00 -0.55
CA CYS A 5 16.76 -16.30 0.12
C CYS A 5 16.34 -17.77 -0.03
N ARG A 6 16.61 -18.37 -1.21
CA ARG A 6 16.32 -19.79 -1.48
C ARG A 6 17.29 -20.66 -0.70
N GLU A 7 18.56 -20.26 -0.62
CA GLU A 7 19.59 -21.06 0.04
C GLU A 7 19.43 -21.12 1.55
N ASN A 8 19.21 -20.00 2.25
CA ASN A 8 18.95 -20.01 3.70
C ASN A 8 17.74 -20.89 4.05
N ARG A 9 16.68 -20.83 3.23
CA ARG A 9 15.49 -21.69 3.41
C ARG A 9 15.80 -23.16 3.16
N ARG A 10 16.65 -23.48 2.17
CA ARG A 10 17.11 -24.86 1.90
C ARG A 10 17.94 -25.38 3.07
N GLN A 11 18.88 -24.59 3.60
CA GLN A 11 19.73 -24.95 4.74
C GLN A 11 18.91 -25.24 6.00
N ALA A 12 18.02 -24.32 6.41
CA ALA A 12 17.16 -24.54 7.58
C ALA A 12 16.27 -25.79 7.44
N LYS A 13 15.76 -26.05 6.22
CA LYS A 13 14.97 -27.26 5.93
C LYS A 13 15.83 -28.53 5.98
N ARG A 14 17.08 -28.48 5.51
CA ARG A 14 18.04 -29.58 5.59
C ARG A 14 18.39 -29.89 7.05
N ALA A 15 18.73 -28.89 7.85
CA ALA A 15 19.05 -29.05 9.27
C ALA A 15 17.90 -29.75 10.04
N ARG A 16 16.66 -29.26 9.91
CA ARG A 16 15.49 -29.88 10.56
C ARG A 16 15.23 -31.32 10.10
N ARG A 17 15.51 -31.64 8.82
CA ARG A 17 15.36 -33.01 8.29
C ARG A 17 16.41 -33.94 8.89
N LEU A 18 17.64 -33.48 9.05
CA LEU A 18 18.72 -34.24 9.67
C LEU A 18 18.44 -34.50 11.16
N GLU A 19 18.04 -33.48 11.90
CA GLU A 19 17.66 -33.58 13.31
C GLU A 19 16.56 -34.63 13.54
N ARG A 20 15.46 -34.56 12.75
CA ARG A 20 14.37 -35.54 12.84
C ARG A 20 14.82 -36.95 12.48
N LYS A 21 15.66 -37.09 11.45
CA LYS A 21 16.19 -38.39 11.03
C LYS A 21 17.08 -39.00 12.12
N ALA A 22 17.92 -38.20 12.76
CA ALA A 22 18.77 -38.62 13.88
C ALA A 22 17.94 -39.07 15.09
N ALA A 23 16.80 -38.42 15.33
CA ALA A 23 15.86 -38.79 16.39
C ALA A 23 14.94 -39.99 16.04
N GLY A 24 15.11 -40.65 14.88
CA GLY A 24 14.24 -41.76 14.47
C GLY A 24 12.80 -41.33 14.14
N LEU A 25 12.60 -40.04 13.82
CA LEU A 25 11.29 -39.45 13.54
C LEU A 25 11.09 -39.23 12.03
N CYS A 26 9.84 -39.40 11.62
CA CYS A 26 9.36 -39.07 10.29
C CYS A 26 9.68 -37.62 9.96
N VAL A 27 10.42 -37.38 8.87
CA VAL A 27 10.86 -36.03 8.53
C VAL A 27 9.70 -35.08 8.19
N LYS A 28 8.52 -35.63 7.86
CA LYS A 28 7.31 -34.89 7.52
C LYS A 28 6.49 -34.52 8.76
N CYS A 29 6.02 -35.51 9.52
CA CYS A 29 5.09 -35.31 10.64
C CYS A 29 5.73 -35.42 12.03
N ALA A 30 7.01 -35.77 12.13
CA ALA A 30 7.73 -36.00 13.39
C ALA A 30 7.20 -37.16 14.27
N ALA A 31 6.34 -38.04 13.74
CA ALA A 31 5.99 -39.30 14.40
C ALA A 31 7.14 -40.31 14.29
N PRO A 32 7.27 -41.29 15.21
CA PRO A 32 8.23 -42.38 15.08
C PRO A 32 8.13 -43.06 13.70
N SER A 33 9.28 -43.38 13.10
CA SER A 33 9.33 -43.92 11.74
C SER A 33 10.12 -45.21 11.60
N ASP A 34 10.48 -45.88 12.70
CA ASP A 34 11.20 -47.15 12.71
C ASP A 34 12.46 -47.12 11.84
N GLY A 35 13.23 -46.02 11.94
CA GLY A 35 14.44 -45.78 11.14
C GLY A 35 14.19 -45.37 9.68
N LYS A 36 12.94 -45.36 9.19
CA LYS A 36 12.59 -44.91 7.84
C LYS A 36 12.52 -43.39 7.77
N GLU A 37 12.69 -42.82 6.58
CA GLU A 37 12.59 -41.38 6.40
C GLU A 37 11.16 -40.85 6.62
N LEU A 38 10.16 -41.63 6.23
CA LEU A 38 8.74 -41.32 6.38
C LEU A 38 8.05 -42.48 7.10
N CYS A 39 7.12 -42.16 8.01
CA CYS A 39 6.21 -43.16 8.56
C CYS A 39 5.27 -43.69 7.47
N GLY A 40 4.70 -44.88 7.67
CA GLY A 40 3.80 -45.56 6.71
C GLY A 40 2.71 -44.64 6.12
N PRO A 41 1.94 -43.90 6.95
CA PRO A 41 0.92 -42.98 6.46
C PRO A 41 1.49 -41.87 5.56
N CYS A 42 2.61 -41.28 5.95
CA CYS A 42 3.26 -40.22 5.18
C CYS A 42 3.83 -40.73 3.86
N ALA A 43 4.35 -41.96 3.83
CA ALA A 43 4.84 -42.61 2.62
C ALA A 43 3.69 -42.91 1.64
N ALA A 44 2.58 -43.48 2.13
CA ALA A 44 1.38 -43.74 1.33
C ALA A 44 0.75 -42.46 0.78
N GLU A 45 0.68 -41.40 1.58
CA GLU A 45 0.22 -40.08 1.11
C GLU A 45 1.16 -39.48 0.05
N LYS A 46 2.48 -39.61 0.23
CA LYS A 46 3.46 -39.16 -0.78
C LYS A 46 3.24 -39.90 -2.11
N GLY A 47 3.03 -41.22 -2.08
CA GLY A 47 2.72 -42.02 -3.28
C GLY A 47 1.41 -41.61 -3.96
N ARG A 48 0.36 -41.29 -3.18
CA ARG A 48 -0.89 -40.74 -3.73
C ARG A 48 -0.71 -39.36 -4.34
N ARG A 49 0.06 -38.48 -3.70
CA ARG A 49 0.33 -37.12 -4.19
C ARG A 49 1.25 -37.10 -5.41
N SER A 50 2.24 -37.97 -5.50
CA SER A 50 3.18 -38.00 -6.63
C SER A 50 2.51 -38.42 -7.94
N LYS A 51 1.44 -39.23 -7.84
CA LYS A 51 0.61 -39.62 -8.99
C LYS A 51 -0.32 -38.50 -9.48
N ARG A 52 -0.52 -37.43 -8.71
CA ARG A 52 -1.37 -36.31 -9.13
C ARG A 52 -0.57 -35.31 -9.96
N SER A 53 -1.16 -34.86 -11.06
CA SER A 53 -0.63 -33.73 -11.83
C SER A 53 -0.48 -32.48 -10.94
N TYR A 54 0.37 -31.55 -11.35
CA TYR A 54 0.52 -30.26 -10.66
C TYR A 54 -0.81 -29.49 -10.59
N GLU A 55 -1.57 -29.50 -11.68
CA GLU A 55 -2.87 -28.83 -11.79
C GLU A 55 -3.91 -29.42 -10.86
N ALA A 56 -4.02 -30.75 -10.79
CA ALA A 56 -4.95 -31.43 -9.89
C ALA A 56 -4.66 -31.11 -8.41
N ARG A 57 -3.38 -30.92 -8.04
CA ARG A 57 -3.00 -30.49 -6.70
C ARG A 57 -3.41 -29.04 -6.43
N ARG A 58 -3.14 -28.15 -7.38
CA ARG A 58 -3.52 -26.73 -7.28
C ARG A 58 -5.02 -26.55 -7.16
N GLU A 59 -5.79 -27.33 -7.92
CA GLU A 59 -7.25 -27.31 -7.86
C GLU A 59 -7.78 -27.82 -6.52
N ALA A 60 -7.29 -28.95 -6.03
CA ALA A 60 -7.67 -29.46 -4.72
C ALA A 60 -7.36 -28.47 -3.58
N ASP A 61 -6.25 -27.74 -3.66
CA ASP A 61 -5.91 -26.69 -2.68
C ASP A 61 -6.87 -25.49 -2.78
N ARG A 62 -7.25 -25.06 -4.00
CA ARG A 62 -8.27 -24.02 -4.22
C ARG A 62 -9.62 -24.41 -3.64
N GLN A 63 -10.07 -25.65 -3.90
CA GLN A 63 -11.33 -26.18 -3.39
C GLN A 63 -11.34 -26.20 -1.87
N ARG A 64 -10.30 -26.77 -1.24
CA ARG A 64 -10.17 -26.79 0.22
C ARG A 64 -10.17 -25.39 0.84
N TYR A 65 -9.49 -24.44 0.19
CA TYR A 65 -9.50 -23.05 0.63
C TYR A 65 -10.91 -22.46 0.56
N SER A 66 -11.60 -22.63 -0.58
CA SER A 66 -12.97 -22.13 -0.79
C SER A 66 -13.96 -22.74 0.20
N GLU A 67 -13.91 -24.05 0.39
CA GLU A 67 -14.76 -24.78 1.33
C GLU A 67 -14.56 -24.31 2.77
N ARG A 68 -13.30 -24.16 3.22
CA ARG A 68 -13.03 -23.60 4.55
C ARG A 68 -13.57 -22.18 4.70
N ARG A 69 -13.44 -21.35 3.66
CA ARG A 69 -13.95 -19.98 3.65
C ARG A 69 -15.48 -19.95 3.73
N SER A 70 -16.19 -20.81 2.98
CA SER A 70 -17.65 -20.88 3.02
C SER A 70 -18.17 -21.41 4.35
N LEU A 71 -17.45 -22.35 4.98
CA LEU A 71 -17.78 -22.86 6.32
C LEU A 71 -17.38 -21.90 7.46
N GLY A 72 -16.77 -20.75 7.17
CA GLY A 72 -16.31 -19.80 8.19
C GLY A 72 -15.14 -20.36 9.03
N ILE A 73 -14.36 -21.29 8.49
CA ILE A 73 -13.25 -21.97 9.15
C ILE A 73 -11.91 -21.35 8.73
N CYS A 74 -10.98 -21.26 9.66
CA CYS A 74 -9.63 -20.75 9.44
C CYS A 74 -8.88 -21.62 8.44
N THR A 75 -8.37 -20.97 7.39
CA THR A 75 -7.62 -21.64 6.31
C THR A 75 -6.25 -22.16 6.78
N SER A 76 -5.71 -21.59 7.87
CA SER A 76 -4.43 -21.99 8.48
C SER A 76 -4.59 -23.15 9.46
N CYS A 77 -5.34 -22.97 10.55
CA CYS A 77 -5.41 -23.94 11.65
C CYS A 77 -6.70 -24.78 11.70
N GLY A 78 -7.76 -24.41 10.97
CA GLY A 78 -9.04 -25.12 11.00
C GLY A 78 -10.00 -24.72 12.13
N SER A 79 -9.66 -23.73 12.96
CA SER A 79 -10.58 -23.20 13.99
C SER A 79 -11.61 -22.22 13.40
N PRO A 80 -12.74 -21.95 14.07
CA PRO A 80 -13.71 -20.94 13.62
C PRO A 80 -13.07 -19.56 13.38
N ALA A 81 -13.44 -18.92 12.27
CA ALA A 81 -12.86 -17.65 11.82
C ALA A 81 -13.88 -16.53 11.57
N GLY A 82 -15.18 -16.78 11.81
CA GLY A 82 -16.22 -15.75 11.72
C GLY A 82 -16.29 -15.06 10.36
N GLY A 83 -16.15 -15.82 9.28
CA GLY A 83 -16.14 -15.28 7.91
C GLY A 83 -14.81 -14.66 7.46
N ALA A 84 -13.77 -14.59 8.31
CA ALA A 84 -12.42 -14.21 7.91
C ALA A 84 -11.58 -15.40 7.41
N ALA A 85 -10.46 -15.13 6.73
CA ALA A 85 -9.61 -16.20 6.18
C ALA A 85 -8.78 -16.89 7.27
N GLU A 86 -8.48 -16.15 8.33
CA GLU A 86 -7.74 -16.58 9.51
C GLU A 86 -8.51 -16.23 10.78
N CYS A 87 -8.49 -17.15 11.75
CA CYS A 87 -9.03 -16.88 13.08
C CYS A 87 -8.20 -15.80 13.80
N PRO A 88 -8.75 -15.14 14.84
CA PRO A 88 -8.07 -14.07 15.57
C PRO A 88 -6.67 -14.48 16.07
N SER A 89 -6.53 -15.68 16.63
CA SER A 89 -5.25 -16.20 17.12
C SER A 89 -4.20 -16.37 16.02
N CYS A 90 -4.57 -16.97 14.88
CA CYS A 90 -3.64 -17.10 13.75
C CYS A 90 -3.23 -15.74 13.18
N ARG A 91 -4.18 -14.80 13.11
CA ARG A 91 -3.92 -13.44 12.62
C ARG A 91 -2.98 -12.68 13.56
N GLU A 92 -3.20 -12.78 14.87
CA GLU A 92 -2.33 -12.17 15.88
C GLU A 92 -0.93 -12.79 15.85
N ALA A 93 -0.81 -14.12 15.76
CA ALA A 93 0.48 -14.79 15.61
C ALA A 93 1.20 -14.38 14.31
N ALA A 94 0.47 -14.20 13.21
CA ALA A 94 1.04 -13.69 11.96
C ALA A 94 1.53 -12.24 12.12
N ARG A 95 0.76 -11.38 12.80
CA ARG A 95 1.12 -10.00 13.12
C ARG A 95 2.39 -9.94 14.00
N LYS A 96 2.43 -10.69 15.10
CA LYS A 96 3.62 -10.77 15.98
C LYS A 96 4.86 -11.23 15.23
N ARG A 97 4.75 -12.24 14.37
CA ARG A 97 5.87 -12.68 13.51
C ARG A 97 6.32 -11.61 12.53
N TYR A 98 5.40 -10.81 11.99
CA TYR A 98 5.72 -9.71 11.09
C TYR A 98 6.44 -8.57 11.84
N GLU A 99 5.91 -8.16 12.98
CA GLU A 99 6.48 -7.10 13.83
C GLU A 99 7.86 -7.51 14.38
N SER A 100 8.00 -8.73 14.89
CA SER A 100 9.29 -9.27 15.35
C SER A 100 10.35 -9.24 14.25
N ARG A 101 10.00 -9.59 13.00
CA ARG A 101 10.94 -9.51 11.87
C ARG A 101 11.30 -8.09 11.51
N ARG A 102 10.33 -7.16 11.53
CA ARG A 102 10.59 -5.74 11.29
C ARG A 102 11.49 -5.15 12.36
N ALA A 103 11.22 -5.43 13.63
CA ALA A 103 12.03 -4.97 14.76
C ALA A 103 13.46 -5.52 14.70
N ALA A 104 13.64 -6.76 14.26
CA ALA A 104 14.95 -7.37 14.06
C ALA A 104 15.69 -6.86 12.80
N GLY A 105 15.12 -5.92 12.03
CA GLY A 105 15.75 -5.41 10.81
C GLY A 105 15.92 -6.48 9.73
N VAL A 106 15.02 -7.47 9.69
CA VAL A 106 15.08 -8.57 8.71
C VAL A 106 13.85 -8.62 7.81
N CYS A 107 14.09 -9.00 6.57
CA CYS A 107 13.08 -9.04 5.51
C CYS A 107 11.98 -10.03 5.89
N VAL A 108 10.72 -9.58 5.90
CA VAL A 108 9.57 -10.42 6.29
C VAL A 108 9.36 -11.62 5.36
N ARG A 109 9.97 -11.58 4.16
CA ARG A 109 9.89 -12.62 3.14
C ARG A 109 11.04 -13.62 3.20
N CYS A 110 12.28 -13.16 3.39
CA CYS A 110 13.48 -13.99 3.26
C CYS A 110 14.45 -13.94 4.45
N GLN A 111 14.18 -13.10 5.44
CA GLN A 111 15.00 -12.91 6.65
C GLN A 111 16.40 -12.34 6.39
N ALA A 112 16.73 -11.91 5.17
CA ALA A 112 17.94 -11.11 4.92
C ALA A 112 17.82 -9.72 5.57
N PRO A 113 18.92 -9.06 5.96
CA PRO A 113 18.91 -7.72 6.53
C PRO A 113 18.14 -6.71 5.64
N THR A 114 17.45 -5.77 6.27
CA THR A 114 16.77 -4.64 5.62
C THR A 114 17.48 -3.34 5.95
N PHE A 115 17.24 -2.32 5.12
CA PHE A 115 17.67 -0.96 5.35
C PHE A 115 16.51 -0.15 5.92
N ASP A 116 16.80 0.78 6.84
CA ASP A 116 15.89 1.83 7.32
C ASP A 116 14.50 1.34 7.78
N GLY A 117 14.45 0.21 8.50
CA GLY A 117 13.17 -0.33 9.01
C GLY A 117 12.20 -0.83 7.92
N ALA A 118 12.68 -0.98 6.68
CA ALA A 118 11.90 -1.51 5.57
C ALA A 118 11.43 -2.94 5.87
N ALA A 119 10.22 -3.29 5.43
CA ALA A 119 9.67 -4.64 5.62
C ALA A 119 10.36 -5.69 4.73
N GLN A 120 11.02 -5.28 3.65
CA GLN A 120 11.63 -6.18 2.66
C GLN A 120 13.05 -5.71 2.34
N CYS A 121 13.96 -6.64 2.08
CA CYS A 121 15.30 -6.30 1.59
C CYS A 121 15.23 -5.77 0.15
N ALA A 122 16.27 -5.05 -0.29
CA ALA A 122 16.33 -4.44 -1.63
C ALA A 122 15.99 -5.45 -2.75
N ALA A 123 16.64 -6.62 -2.73
CA ALA A 123 16.39 -7.67 -3.72
C ALA A 123 14.93 -8.19 -3.71
N CYS A 124 14.29 -8.29 -2.53
CA CYS A 124 12.90 -8.70 -2.46
C CYS A 124 11.93 -7.60 -2.89
N SER A 125 12.29 -6.33 -2.68
CA SER A 125 11.54 -5.15 -3.14
C SER A 125 11.57 -5.06 -4.67
N VAL A 126 12.76 -5.14 -5.28
CA VAL A 126 12.95 -5.14 -6.75
C VAL A 126 12.25 -6.34 -7.38
N ALA A 127 12.48 -7.54 -6.87
CA ALA A 127 11.79 -8.73 -7.38
C ALA A 127 10.27 -8.69 -7.16
N ARG A 128 9.74 -7.82 -6.29
CA ARG A 128 8.30 -7.58 -6.15
C ARG A 128 7.83 -6.56 -7.18
N SER A 129 8.57 -5.50 -7.43
CA SER A 129 8.22 -4.50 -8.45
C SER A 129 8.29 -5.06 -9.86
N GLU A 130 9.29 -5.89 -10.19
CA GLU A 130 9.42 -6.51 -11.53
C GLU A 130 8.28 -7.49 -11.83
N ARG A 131 7.85 -8.27 -10.83
CA ARG A 131 6.70 -9.18 -10.99
C ARG A 131 5.37 -8.45 -11.06
N ARG A 132 5.35 -7.18 -10.68
CA ARG A 132 4.16 -6.36 -10.72
C ARG A 132 4.11 -5.74 -12.11
N ASP A 133 3.37 -6.38 -13.00
CA ASP A 133 3.03 -5.80 -14.29
C ASP A 133 2.07 -4.62 -14.05
N ARG A 134 2.67 -3.44 -13.85
CA ARG A 134 1.92 -2.22 -13.56
C ARG A 134 0.99 -1.89 -14.71
N GLU A 135 1.41 -2.12 -15.95
CA GLU A 135 0.61 -1.84 -17.12
C GLU A 135 -0.64 -2.72 -17.17
N ALA A 136 -0.48 -4.04 -16.96
CA ALA A 136 -1.62 -4.94 -16.86
C ALA A 136 -2.56 -4.59 -15.69
N GLU A 137 -2.03 -4.19 -14.53
CA GLU A 137 -2.85 -3.73 -13.39
C GLU A 137 -3.60 -2.42 -13.72
N TYR A 138 -2.95 -1.46 -14.38
CA TYR A 138 -3.59 -0.22 -14.81
C TYR A 138 -4.65 -0.48 -15.88
N ALA A 139 -4.36 -1.34 -16.85
CA ALA A 139 -5.30 -1.76 -17.88
C ALA A 139 -6.53 -2.43 -17.27
N ALA A 140 -6.34 -3.37 -16.34
CA ALA A 140 -7.44 -4.02 -15.61
C ALA A 140 -8.26 -3.00 -14.80
N ARG A 141 -7.61 -2.03 -14.14
CA ARG A 141 -8.31 -0.97 -13.39
C ARG A 141 -9.12 -0.04 -14.31
N ARG A 142 -8.57 0.31 -15.49
CA ARG A 142 -9.29 1.09 -16.52
C ARG A 142 -10.51 0.34 -17.03
N GLN A 143 -10.36 -0.96 -17.29
CA GLN A 143 -11.46 -1.80 -17.73
C GLN A 143 -12.57 -1.88 -16.67
N GLN A 144 -12.21 -2.16 -15.40
CA GLN A 144 -13.19 -2.15 -14.30
C GLN A 144 -13.90 -0.80 -14.14
N TYR A 145 -13.17 0.30 -14.32
CA TYR A 145 -13.76 1.64 -14.31
C TYR A 145 -14.76 1.81 -15.46
N ALA A 146 -14.38 1.44 -16.68
CA ALA A 146 -15.25 1.50 -17.86
C ALA A 146 -16.50 0.62 -17.70
N ASP A 147 -16.34 -0.62 -17.21
CA ASP A 147 -17.45 -1.55 -16.96
C ASP A 147 -18.43 -1.00 -15.93
N ARG A 148 -17.94 -0.40 -14.84
CA ARG A 148 -18.81 0.23 -13.83
C ARG A 148 -19.56 1.42 -14.41
N ARG A 149 -18.91 2.24 -15.23
CA ARG A 149 -19.53 3.39 -15.91
C ARG A 149 -20.60 2.94 -16.91
N ALA A 150 -20.31 1.91 -17.72
CA ALA A 150 -21.27 1.35 -18.68
C ALA A 150 -22.52 0.78 -17.99
N ARG A 151 -22.37 0.26 -16.77
CA ARG A 151 -23.49 -0.23 -15.95
C ARG A 151 -24.21 0.86 -15.14
N GLY A 152 -23.82 2.13 -15.30
CA GLY A 152 -24.38 3.24 -14.53
C GLY A 152 -24.13 3.10 -13.03
N LYS A 153 -22.98 2.56 -12.61
CA LYS A 153 -22.61 2.34 -11.21
C LYS A 153 -21.51 3.29 -10.74
N CYS A 154 -21.59 3.68 -9.48
CA CYS A 154 -20.57 4.44 -8.77
C CYS A 154 -19.25 3.65 -8.72
N VAL A 155 -18.14 4.28 -9.10
CA VAL A 155 -16.83 3.62 -9.13
C VAL A 155 -16.23 3.35 -7.74
N SER A 156 -16.81 3.91 -6.68
CA SER A 156 -16.38 3.71 -5.29
C SER A 156 -17.23 2.69 -4.52
N CYS A 157 -18.56 2.82 -4.54
CA CYS A 157 -19.45 1.98 -3.73
C CYS A 157 -20.39 1.08 -4.54
N GLU A 158 -20.30 1.09 -5.87
CA GLU A 158 -21.13 0.30 -6.79
C GLU A 158 -22.64 0.61 -6.80
N ALA A 159 -23.10 1.60 -6.01
CA ALA A 159 -24.47 2.10 -6.05
C ALA A 159 -24.82 2.69 -7.42
N PRO A 160 -26.11 2.69 -7.84
CA PRO A 160 -26.54 3.37 -9.06
C PRO A 160 -26.09 4.84 -9.10
N SER A 161 -25.60 5.26 -10.25
CA SER A 161 -25.01 6.57 -10.51
C SER A 161 -25.24 6.92 -11.98
N PRO A 162 -26.47 7.31 -12.35
CA PRO A 162 -26.84 7.59 -13.74
C PRO A 162 -26.02 8.77 -14.26
N GLY A 163 -25.22 8.54 -15.31
CA GLY A 163 -24.39 9.58 -15.94
C GLY A 163 -23.13 9.99 -15.15
N ALA A 164 -23.10 9.88 -13.82
CA ALA A 164 -21.96 10.33 -12.99
C ALA A 164 -20.97 9.20 -12.62
N ALA A 165 -19.67 9.53 -12.49
CA ALA A 165 -18.64 8.53 -12.13
C ALA A 165 -18.78 8.07 -10.66
N ARG A 166 -19.27 8.94 -9.79
CA ARG A 166 -19.54 8.67 -8.38
C ARG A 166 -20.98 9.07 -8.08
N CYS A 167 -21.65 8.33 -7.21
CA CYS A 167 -22.90 8.79 -6.61
C CYS A 167 -22.64 10.03 -5.73
N GLU A 168 -23.66 10.83 -5.48
CA GLU A 168 -23.56 12.08 -4.72
C GLU A 168 -22.83 11.93 -3.37
N PRO A 169 -23.12 10.94 -2.50
CA PRO A 169 -22.38 10.78 -1.24
C PRO A 169 -20.87 10.52 -1.44
N CYS A 170 -20.52 9.71 -2.44
CA CYS A 170 -19.12 9.41 -2.75
C CYS A 170 -18.41 10.59 -3.43
N ALA A 171 -19.15 11.41 -4.20
CA ALA A 171 -18.64 12.63 -4.80
C ALA A 171 -18.34 13.68 -3.73
N ARG A 172 -19.27 13.91 -2.79
CA ARG A 172 -19.07 14.81 -1.65
C ARG A 172 -17.89 14.39 -0.77
N LYS A 173 -17.85 13.12 -0.35
CA LYS A 173 -16.71 12.59 0.42
C LYS A 173 -15.38 12.73 -0.34
N HIS A 174 -15.41 12.56 -1.66
CA HIS A 174 -14.21 12.78 -2.48
C HIS A 174 -13.80 14.24 -2.52
N ALA A 175 -14.74 15.17 -2.67
CA ALA A 175 -14.47 16.60 -2.62
C ALA A 175 -13.84 16.97 -1.26
N GLU A 176 -14.47 16.57 -0.15
CA GLU A 176 -13.99 16.83 1.21
C GLU A 176 -12.59 16.24 1.49
N SER A 177 -12.27 15.08 0.90
CA SER A 177 -10.96 14.43 1.09
C SER A 177 -9.89 14.86 0.09
N SER A 178 -10.31 15.41 -1.06
CA SER A 178 -9.38 15.96 -2.04
C SER A 178 -8.70 17.19 -1.45
N GLY A 179 -7.41 17.38 -1.76
CA GLY A 179 -6.63 18.53 -1.27
C GLY A 179 -7.28 19.88 -1.59
N THR A 180 -8.16 19.93 -2.59
CA THR A 180 -8.99 21.08 -2.94
C THR A 180 -9.86 21.58 -1.77
N TYR A 181 -10.31 20.71 -0.87
CA TYR A 181 -11.12 21.09 0.30
C TYR A 181 -10.31 21.18 1.60
N ARG A 182 -9.11 20.59 1.66
CA ARG A 182 -8.19 20.76 2.81
C ARG A 182 -7.50 22.13 2.86
N GLY A 183 -8.04 23.09 2.11
CA GLY A 183 -7.34 24.29 1.71
C GLY A 183 -6.19 23.92 0.78
N ILE A 184 -6.21 24.45 -0.44
CA ILE A 184 -4.93 24.98 -0.92
C ILE A 184 -4.50 25.92 0.21
N PRO A 185 -3.31 25.75 0.83
CA PRO A 185 -2.89 26.69 1.85
C PRO A 185 -3.12 28.08 1.25
N VAL A 186 -3.98 28.86 1.88
CA VAL A 186 -4.12 30.26 1.52
C VAL A 186 -2.84 30.85 2.09
N TRP A 187 -1.83 30.99 1.23
CA TRP A 187 -0.68 31.80 1.60
C TRP A 187 -1.24 33.21 1.59
N ASP A 188 -1.12 33.91 2.72
CA ASP A 188 -1.48 35.32 2.76
C ASP A 188 -0.68 36.01 1.65
N PRO A 189 -1.35 36.79 0.78
CA PRO A 189 -0.67 37.41 -0.34
C PRO A 189 0.48 38.29 0.18
N GLN A 190 1.68 38.05 -0.31
CA GLN A 190 2.80 38.93 -0.05
C GLN A 190 2.89 39.98 -1.15
N TYR A 191 3.14 41.22 -0.76
CA TYR A 191 3.25 42.36 -1.65
C TYR A 191 4.70 42.85 -1.68
N THR A 192 5.22 43.11 -2.87
CA THR A 192 6.54 43.72 -3.07
C THR A 192 6.37 44.97 -3.93
N VAL A 193 6.91 46.09 -3.47
CA VAL A 193 6.91 47.36 -4.21
C VAL A 193 8.24 47.50 -4.91
N VAL A 194 8.22 47.65 -6.23
CA VAL A 194 9.42 47.82 -7.06
C VAL A 194 9.42 49.23 -7.64
N GLU A 195 10.46 50.01 -7.36
CA GLU A 195 10.63 51.33 -7.97
C GLU A 195 10.96 51.20 -9.46
N LEU A 196 10.20 51.87 -10.33
CA LEU A 196 10.39 51.77 -11.78
C LEU A 196 11.69 52.40 -12.28
N ALA A 197 12.15 53.46 -11.62
CA ALA A 197 13.34 54.20 -12.03
C ALA A 197 14.65 53.49 -11.67
N THR A 198 14.67 52.82 -10.52
CA THR A 198 15.89 52.26 -9.91
C THR A 198 15.90 50.74 -9.89
N GLY A 199 14.73 50.09 -9.98
CA GLY A 199 14.55 48.67 -9.74
C GLY A 199 14.69 48.27 -8.27
N ALA A 200 14.70 49.23 -7.33
CA ALA A 200 14.79 48.93 -5.91
C ALA A 200 13.51 48.26 -5.40
N GLU A 201 13.66 47.17 -4.65
CA GLU A 201 12.55 46.43 -4.06
C GLU A 201 12.33 46.80 -2.60
N HIS A 202 11.08 47.00 -2.21
CA HIS A 202 10.63 47.19 -0.84
C HIS A 202 9.62 46.09 -0.49
N GLY A 203 9.86 45.35 0.58
CA GLY A 203 9.01 44.23 1.02
C GLY A 203 9.80 42.97 1.41
N PRO A 204 9.13 41.81 1.59
CA PRO A 204 7.70 41.60 1.39
C PRO A 204 6.84 42.25 2.47
N PHE A 205 5.61 42.63 2.11
CA PHE A 205 4.58 43.13 3.01
C PHE A 205 3.41 42.15 3.08
N ASP A 206 2.77 42.07 4.24
CA ASP A 206 1.65 41.14 4.48
C ASP A 206 0.28 41.79 4.19
N SER A 207 0.23 43.10 3.89
CA SER A 207 -1.01 43.84 3.64
C SER A 207 -0.85 45.03 2.71
N GLU A 208 -1.95 45.45 2.06
CA GLU A 208 -2.00 46.68 1.26
C GLU A 208 -1.78 47.96 2.09
N ALA A 209 -2.10 47.93 3.39
CA ALA A 209 -1.88 49.05 4.29
C ALA A 209 -0.37 49.29 4.50
N ASP A 210 0.41 48.22 4.63
CA ASP A 210 1.87 48.32 4.76
C ASP A 210 2.52 48.82 3.47
N VAL A 211 2.00 48.43 2.31
CA VAL A 211 2.39 49.00 1.01
C VAL A 211 2.12 50.51 0.98
N ALA A 212 0.93 50.95 1.39
CA ALA A 212 0.59 52.38 1.42
C ALA A 212 1.50 53.18 2.36
N LEU A 213 1.86 52.61 3.52
CA LEU A 213 2.81 53.22 4.45
C LEU A 213 4.22 53.30 3.84
N CYS A 214 4.67 52.24 3.16
CA CYS A 214 5.96 52.22 2.46
C CYS A 214 6.05 53.36 1.44
N LEU A 215 5.02 53.52 0.60
CA LEU A 215 4.97 54.60 -0.39
C LEU A 215 5.02 55.99 0.26
N ALA A 216 4.28 56.18 1.35
CA ALA A 216 4.26 57.45 2.07
C ALA A 216 5.62 57.81 2.69
N PHE A 217 6.31 56.85 3.31
CA PHE A 217 7.62 57.08 3.94
C PHE A 217 8.75 57.23 2.93
N ALA A 218 8.74 56.44 1.86
CA ALA A 218 9.70 56.54 0.77
C ALA A 218 9.45 57.76 -0.13
N LYS A 219 8.32 58.46 0.05
CA LYS A 219 7.85 59.57 -0.80
C LYS A 219 7.71 59.17 -2.26
N LEU A 220 7.28 57.93 -2.50
CA LEU A 220 7.03 57.39 -3.83
C LEU A 220 5.57 57.59 -4.20
N SER A 221 5.31 58.06 -5.42
CA SER A 221 3.97 58.10 -5.98
C SER A 221 3.59 56.77 -6.63
N ARG A 222 2.29 56.55 -6.84
CA ARG A 222 1.77 55.30 -7.42
C ARG A 222 2.25 55.06 -8.86
N ASP A 223 2.58 56.13 -9.59
CA ASP A 223 3.06 56.05 -10.98
C ASP A 223 4.57 55.76 -11.08
N GLU A 224 5.28 55.77 -9.94
CA GLU A 224 6.73 55.53 -9.86
C GLU A 224 7.07 54.10 -9.43
N VAL A 225 6.07 53.28 -9.14
CA VAL A 225 6.23 51.94 -8.57
C VAL A 225 5.36 50.89 -9.27
N GLU A 226 5.83 49.66 -9.28
CA GLU A 226 5.04 48.46 -9.57
C GLU A 226 4.81 47.68 -8.28
N VAL A 227 3.56 47.30 -7.98
CA VAL A 227 3.25 46.45 -6.82
C VAL A 227 3.00 45.03 -7.31
N ILE A 228 3.93 44.13 -6.98
CA ILE A 228 3.85 42.70 -7.30
C ILE A 228 3.15 41.99 -6.14
N VAL A 229 2.21 41.12 -6.44
CA VAL A 229 1.50 40.30 -5.45
C VAL A 229 1.79 38.83 -5.73
N ASP A 230 2.43 38.13 -4.79
CA ASP A 230 2.80 36.70 -4.91
C ASP A 230 1.62 35.74 -4.66
N ALA A 231 0.38 36.22 -4.84
CA ALA A 231 -0.78 35.36 -4.75
C ALA A 231 -0.81 34.38 -5.93
N PRO A 232 -1.02 33.07 -5.70
CA PRO A 232 -1.21 32.14 -6.81
C PRO A 232 -2.41 32.61 -7.65
N VAL A 233 -2.30 32.59 -8.98
CA VAL A 233 -3.35 33.02 -9.94
C VAL A 233 -4.72 32.36 -9.67
N THR A 234 -4.72 31.23 -8.96
CA THR A 234 -5.91 30.48 -8.55
C THR A 234 -6.54 30.92 -7.22
N ALA A 235 -5.89 31.79 -6.44
CA ALA A 235 -6.50 32.49 -5.32
C ALA A 235 -7.44 33.53 -5.90
N GLN A 236 -8.67 33.10 -6.22
CA GLN A 236 -9.71 34.03 -6.64
C GLN A 236 -9.87 35.08 -5.55
N PHE A 237 -9.69 36.35 -5.92
CA PHE A 237 -10.14 37.49 -5.14
C PHE A 237 -11.61 37.26 -4.78
N THR A 238 -11.89 36.91 -3.52
CA THR A 238 -13.17 37.28 -2.93
C THR A 238 -13.18 38.79 -2.92
N ALA A 239 -13.79 39.39 -3.96
CA ALA A 239 -13.93 40.83 -4.05
C ALA A 239 -14.56 41.32 -2.73
N PRO A 240 -13.97 42.31 -2.05
CA PRO A 240 -14.60 42.89 -0.88
C PRO A 240 -15.95 43.46 -1.31
N GLN A 241 -17.02 43.06 -0.61
CA GLN A 241 -18.31 43.73 -0.70
C GLN A 241 -18.17 45.06 0.04
N TRP A 242 -18.08 46.15 -0.71
CA TRP A 242 -18.25 47.51 -0.22
C TRP A 242 -19.72 47.92 -0.29
#